data_AF-A0A1R1IHZ2-F1
#
_entry.id   AF-A0A1R1IHZ2-F1
#
_cell.length_a   1.000
_cell.length_b   1.000
_cell.length_c   1.000
_cell.angle_alpha   90.00
_cell.angle_beta   90.00
_cell.angle_gamma   90.00
#
_symmetry.space_group_name_H-M   'P 1'
#
loop_
_entity.id
_entity.type
_entity.pdbx_description
1 polymer ?
#
loop_
_entity_poly.entity_id
_entity_poly.type
_entity_poly.pdbx_seq_one_letter_code
_entity_poly.pdbx_strand_id
1 'polypeptide(L)'
;MTLSPILLAFYASWAVTGLGVALWIWSWVRVKDPIGRLRFQDCGVVLVFAAVLTRIIIQDRQMTVFDWAMILLGPLFIAAALWRLSRTQSVKR
;
A
#
# COMPACT_ATOMS: atom_id res chain seq x y z
N MET A 1 30.05 1.26 -0.09
CA MET A 1 28.98 0.84 0.83
C MET A 1 28.10 -0.17 0.11
N THR A 2 28.17 -1.44 0.47
CA THR A 2 27.27 -2.46 -0.06
C THR A 2 25.90 -2.28 0.62
N LEU A 3 24.88 -1.89 -0.14
CA LEU A 3 23.52 -1.80 0.39
C LEU A 3 23.02 -3.21 0.73
N SER A 4 22.81 -3.51 2.01
CA SER A 4 22.15 -4.74 2.42
C SER A 4 20.72 -4.76 1.85
N PRO A 5 20.27 -5.86 1.21
CA PRO A 5 18.89 -5.97 0.71
C PRO A 5 17.84 -5.71 1.80
N ILE A 6 18.12 -6.13 3.04
CA ILE A 6 17.24 -5.93 4.20
C ILE A 6 17.14 -4.43 4.54
N LEU A 7 18.28 -3.73 4.55
CA LEU A 7 18.32 -2.30 4.86
C LEU A 7 17.61 -1.48 3.78
N LEU A 8 17.79 -1.85 2.52
CA LEU A 8 17.08 -1.24 1.39
C LEU A 8 15.57 -1.46 1.52
N ALA A 9 15.13 -2.70 1.77
CA ALA A 9 13.72 -3.04 1.95
C ALA A 9 13.09 -2.27 3.12
N PHE A 10 13.82 -2.11 4.23
CA PHE A 10 13.39 -1.33 5.39
C PHE A 10 13.11 0.13 5.01
N TYR A 11 14.09 0.84 4.46
CA TYR A 11 13.91 2.25 4.11
C TYR A 11 12.90 2.46 2.99
N ALA A 12 12.92 1.60 1.96
CA ALA A 12 11.97 1.66 0.85
C ALA A 12 10.54 1.45 1.36
N SER A 13 10.32 0.50 2.28
CA SER A 13 8.98 0.26 2.84
C SER A 13 8.45 1.49 3.58
N TRP A 14 9.28 2.22 4.33
CA TRP A 14 8.85 3.43 5.03
C TRP A 14 8.56 4.57 4.05
N ALA A 15 9.40 4.75 3.03
CA ALA A 15 9.14 5.73 1.97
C ALA A 15 7.82 5.44 1.24
N VAL A 16 7.58 4.17 0.88
CA VAL A 16 6.35 3.73 0.21
C VAL A 16 5.13 3.87 1.12
N THR A 17 5.28 3.68 2.44
CA THR A 17 4.19 3.93 3.40
C THR A 17 3.84 5.41 3.44
N GLY A 18 4.85 6.29 3.50
CA GLY A 18 4.66 7.73 3.42
C GLY A 18 3.97 8.16 2.13
N LEU A 19 4.38 7.61 0.99
CA LEU A 19 3.75 7.85 -0.30
C LEU A 19 2.28 7.41 -0.31
N GLY A 20 1.98 6.19 0.17
CA GLY A 20 0.62 5.65 0.19
C GLY A 20 -0.32 6.47 1.08
N VAL A 21 0.15 6.88 2.27
CA VAL A 21 -0.59 7.78 3.16
C VAL A 21 -0.78 9.16 2.52
N ALA A 22 0.25 9.70 1.86
CA ALA A 22 0.16 10.98 1.16
C ALA A 22 -0.88 10.94 0.03
N LEU A 23 -0.93 9.87 -0.78
CA LEU A 23 -1.96 9.71 -1.81
C LEU A 23 -3.36 9.62 -1.20
N TRP A 24 -3.50 8.89 -0.09
CA TRP A 24 -4.77 8.81 0.62
C TRP A 24 -5.21 10.19 1.10
N ILE A 25 -4.36 10.95 1.81
CA ILE A 25 -4.66 12.31 2.26
C ILE A 25 -4.99 13.23 1.09
N TRP A 26 -4.19 13.18 0.02
CA TRP A 26 -4.38 14.00 -1.17
C TRP A 26 -5.73 13.76 -1.84
N SER A 27 -6.21 12.51 -1.83
CA SER A 27 -7.53 12.13 -2.36
C SER A 27 -8.67 12.90 -1.68
N TRP A 28 -8.56 13.22 -0.40
CA TRP A 28 -9.57 13.97 0.35
C TRP A 28 -9.49 15.48 0.12
N VAL A 29 -8.28 16.02 0.00
CA VAL A 29 -8.07 17.48 -0.05
C VAL A 29 -8.25 18.05 -1.45
N ARG A 30 -7.85 17.30 -2.49
CA ARG A 30 -7.65 17.87 -3.84
C ARG A 30 -8.53 17.25 -4.93
N VAL A 31 -9.01 16.03 -4.74
CA VAL A 31 -9.72 15.30 -5.79
C VAL A 31 -11.22 15.47 -5.62
N LYS A 32 -11.83 16.24 -6.53
CA LYS A 32 -13.27 16.55 -6.50
C LYS A 32 -14.12 15.46 -7.16
N ASP A 33 -13.55 14.74 -8.12
CA ASP A 33 -14.26 13.68 -8.82
C ASP A 33 -14.28 12.38 -7.98
N PRO A 34 -15.47 11.77 -7.75
CA PRO A 34 -15.57 10.59 -6.88
C PRO A 34 -14.74 9.39 -7.36
N ILE A 35 -14.66 9.18 -8.69
CA ILE A 35 -13.94 8.04 -9.28
C ILE A 35 -12.43 8.22 -9.13
N GLY A 36 -11.87 9.38 -9.44
CA GLY A 36 -10.45 9.67 -9.25
C GLY A 36 -10.08 9.61 -7.79
N ARG A 37 -10.94 10.10 -6.88
CA ARG A 37 -10.71 9.99 -5.45
C ARG A 37 -10.60 8.52 -5.01
N LEU A 38 -11.51 7.66 -5.47
CA LEU A 38 -11.45 6.22 -5.22
C LEU A 38 -10.15 5.61 -5.76
N ARG A 39 -9.71 5.99 -6.97
CA ARG A 39 -8.45 5.50 -7.56
C ARG A 39 -7.22 5.88 -6.74
N PHE A 40 -7.15 7.12 -6.24
CA PHE A 40 -6.06 7.55 -5.36
C PHE A 40 -6.05 6.80 -4.02
N GLN A 41 -7.23 6.54 -3.46
CA GLN A 41 -7.37 5.74 -2.24
C GLN A 41 -6.93 4.30 -2.48
N ASP A 42 -7.36 3.66 -3.57
CA ASP A 42 -6.96 2.29 -3.93
C ASP A 42 -5.45 2.18 -4.16
N CYS A 43 -4.83 3.13 -4.85
CA CYS A 43 -3.37 3.19 -4.98
C CYS A 43 -2.68 3.35 -3.60
N GLY A 44 -3.20 4.23 -2.74
CA GLY A 44 -2.70 4.40 -1.38
C GLY A 44 -2.77 3.12 -0.56
N VAL A 45 -3.90 2.41 -0.62
CA VAL A 45 -4.12 1.11 0.05
C VAL A 45 -3.08 0.09 -0.43
N VAL A 46 -2.89 -0.07 -1.74
CA VAL A 46 -1.91 -1.02 -2.29
C VAL A 46 -0.51 -0.74 -1.76
N LEU A 47 -0.07 0.52 -1.78
CA LEU A 47 1.27 0.91 -1.34
C LEU A 47 1.46 0.68 0.18
N VAL A 48 0.49 1.08 1.00
CA VAL A 48 0.57 0.91 2.46
C VAL A 48 0.63 -0.57 2.83
N PHE A 49 -0.28 -1.39 2.30
CA PHE A 49 -0.30 -2.81 2.64
C PHE A 49 0.92 -3.56 2.09
N ALA A 50 1.37 -3.26 0.88
CA ALA A 50 2.61 -3.85 0.35
C ALA A 50 3.81 -3.50 1.23
N ALA A 51 3.92 -2.25 1.68
CA ALA A 51 5.00 -1.83 2.57
C ALA A 51 4.93 -2.49 3.97
N VAL A 52 3.73 -2.65 4.53
CA VAL A 52 3.52 -3.37 5.79
C VAL A 52 3.95 -4.83 5.66
N LEU A 53 3.51 -5.51 4.60
CA LEU A 53 3.90 -6.89 4.31
C LEU A 53 5.41 -7.04 4.15
N THR A 54 6.07 -6.12 3.43
CA THR A 54 7.53 -6.11 3.33
C THR A 54 8.19 -6.06 4.70
N ARG A 55 7.73 -5.18 5.61
CA ARG A 55 8.27 -5.10 6.97
C ARG A 55 8.03 -6.36 7.78
N ILE A 56 6.88 -7.02 7.60
CA ILE A 56 6.57 -8.30 8.25
C ILE A 56 7.49 -9.42 7.73
N ILE A 57 7.86 -9.40 6.44
CA ILE A 57 8.72 -10.42 5.84
C ILE A 57 10.19 -10.26 6.25
N ILE A 58 10.69 -9.02 6.36
CA ILE A 58 12.10 -8.76 6.67
C ILE A 58 12.43 -8.73 8.17
N GLN A 59 11.42 -8.84 9.04
CA GLN A 59 11.64 -8.82 10.49
C GLN A 59 12.21 -10.16 10.97
N ASP A 60 13.15 -10.10 11.92
CA ASP A 60 13.78 -11.28 12.53
C ASP A 60 13.21 -11.58 13.94
N ARG A 61 11.90 -11.40 14.09
CA ARG A 61 11.17 -11.62 15.36
C ARG A 61 10.01 -12.57 15.16
N GLN A 62 9.55 -13.18 16.26
CA GLN A 62 8.32 -13.96 16.25
C GLN A 62 7.12 -13.12 15.77
N MET A 63 6.30 -13.74 14.93
CA MET A 63 5.12 -13.12 14.36
C MET A 63 4.04 -12.95 15.42
N THR A 64 3.60 -11.72 15.61
CA THR A 64 2.47 -11.39 16.47
C THR A 64 1.17 -11.73 15.77
N VAL A 65 0.07 -11.76 16.54
CA VAL A 65 -1.28 -11.91 16.00
C VAL A 65 -1.59 -10.87 14.92
N PHE A 66 -1.08 -9.64 15.07
CA PHE A 66 -1.25 -8.59 14.07
C PHE A 66 -0.52 -8.91 12.75
N ASP A 67 0.69 -9.47 12.83
CA ASP A 67 1.46 -9.85 11.64
C ASP A 67 0.73 -10.94 10.84
N TRP A 68 0.17 -11.93 11.55
CA TRP A 68 -0.67 -12.97 10.96
C TRP A 68 -1.94 -12.41 10.32
N ALA A 69 -2.63 -11.50 11.02
CA ALA A 69 -3.81 -10.85 10.48
C ALA A 69 -3.48 -10.05 9.21
N MET A 70 -2.36 -9.32 9.19
CA MET A 70 -1.92 -8.55 8.02
C MET A 70 -1.49 -9.42 6.85
N ILE A 71 -0.90 -10.60 7.09
CA ILE A 71 -0.59 -11.55 6.02
C ILE A 71 -1.84 -12.10 5.35
N LEU A 72 -2.91 -12.30 6.10
CA LEU A 72 -4.18 -12.74 5.52
C LEU A 72 -4.93 -11.57 4.86
N LEU A 73 -5.10 -10.47 5.59
CA LEU A 73 -5.90 -9.33 5.14
C LEU A 73 -5.20 -8.50 4.08
N GLY A 74 -3.89 -8.29 4.19
CA GLY A 74 -3.13 -7.44 3.29
C GLY A 74 -3.29 -7.80 1.81
N PRO A 75 -3.07 -9.07 1.41
CA PRO A 75 -3.33 -9.52 0.04
C PRO A 75 -4.78 -9.35 -0.39
N LEU A 76 -5.75 -9.55 0.50
CA LEU A 76 -7.18 -9.35 0.20
C LEU A 76 -7.49 -7.87 -0.10
N PHE A 77 -6.98 -6.95 0.72
CA PHE A 77 -7.14 -5.51 0.48
C PHE A 77 -6.43 -5.05 -0.80
N ILE A 78 -5.21 -5.55 -1.05
CA ILE A 78 -4.46 -5.28 -2.28
C ILE A 78 -5.26 -5.78 -3.49
N ALA A 79 -5.73 -7.03 -3.48
CA ALA A 79 -6.50 -7.61 -4.58
C ALA A 79 -7.79 -6.83 -4.83
N ALA A 80 -8.53 -6.47 -3.78
CA ALA A 80 -9.75 -5.68 -3.89
C ALA A 80 -9.50 -4.27 -4.46
N ALA A 81 -8.41 -3.61 -4.04
CA ALA A 81 -8.01 -2.30 -4.56
C ALA A 81 -7.58 -2.38 -6.03
N LEU A 82 -6.76 -3.38 -6.40
CA LEU A 82 -6.36 -3.61 -7.79
C LEU A 82 -7.56 -3.94 -8.69
N TRP A 83 -8.54 -4.69 -8.18
CA TRP A 83 -9.79 -4.96 -8.88
C TRP A 83 -10.57 -3.67 -9.14
N ARG A 84 -10.78 -2.82 -8.13
CA ARG A 84 -11.47 -1.53 -8.33
C ARG A 84 -10.69 -0.60 -9.28
N LEU A 85 -9.36 -0.56 -9.17
CA LEU A 85 -8.50 0.22 -10.06
C LEU A 85 -8.62 -0.28 -11.51
N SER A 86 -8.66 -1.59 -11.72
CA SER A 86 -8.77 -2.18 -13.05
C SER A 86 -10.10 -1.88 -13.73
N ARG A 87 -11.18 -1.75 -12.96
CA ARG A 87 -12.52 -1.40 -13.45
C ARG A 87 -12.70 0.11 -13.69
N THR A 88 -11.91 0.96 -13.04
CA THR A 88 -12.04 2.42 -13.11
C THR A 88 -10.99 3.09 -14.00
N GLN A 89 -9.91 2.40 -14.39
CA GLN A 89 -8.90 2.93 -15.31
C GLN A 89 -9.40 3.07 -16.77
N SER A 90 -10.32 2.19 -17.20
CA SER A 90 -10.82 2.15 -18.59
C SER A 90 -11.97 3.11 -18.87
N VAL A 91 -12.47 3.81 -17.84
CA VAL A 91 -13.47 4.87 -18.03
C VAL A 91 -12.73 6.08 -18.62
N LYS A 92 -12.55 6.05 -19.93
CA LYS A 92 -12.12 7.20 -20.74
C LYS A 92 -13.15 8.31 -20.48
N ARG A 93 -12.71 9.40 -19.87
CA ARG A 93 -13.50 10.62 -19.76
C ARG A 93 -13.54 11.32 -21.12
#